data_AF-A0A9Q3UTN4-F1
#
_entry.id   AF-A0A9Q3UTN4-F1
#
_cell.length_a   1.000
_cell.length_b   1.000
_cell.length_c   1.000
_cell.angle_alpha   90.00
_cell.angle_beta   90.00
_cell.angle_gamma   90.00
#
_symmetry.space_group_name_H-M   'P 1'
#
loop_
_entity.id
_entity.type
_entity.pdbx_description
1 polymer ?
#
loop_
_entity_poly.entity_id
_entity_poly.type
_entity_poly.pdbx_seq_one_letter_code
_entity_poly.pdbx_strand_id
1 'polypeptide(L)'
;MTKNLLRGFTVLLLGFMFSCDNTTADPINNTLNNPNGPGSSGGSTPTITGPRILHKVVANNVTNQEYVTTGNVLEKAIFKEASGPNSFLVGTPTYTSGKITRVKFGQEVNGAPANTLTYDFNITYDSGGKINYTTCATMLGTMPNFNSEYTYTYDGSGKMTKIVEKKKSGSTYTHFTNYNFTNTGDNIIKMVTEAGITNAAGVPDLSATVLTTTYDYTAYDNKINSYTTLPRAFFVMWSLVHPINFPSLSANNLKSFNIVFPSFTPGVPGAIVPGDYTYLYDSMNYPVSDQTQTQKYIYKAL
;
A
#
# COMPACT_ATOMS: atom_id res chain seq x y z
N MET A 1 -34.25 21.82 -0.40
CA MET A 1 -33.08 22.65 -0.08
C MET A 1 -32.01 21.74 0.54
N THR A 2 -31.32 20.97 -0.30
CA THR A 2 -30.80 19.65 0.14
C THR A 2 -29.52 19.16 -0.55
N LYS A 3 -28.92 19.93 -1.49
CA LYS A 3 -27.76 19.46 -2.29
C LYS A 3 -26.38 19.59 -1.60
N ASN A 4 -26.28 20.30 -0.48
CA ASN A 4 -24.98 20.63 0.14
C ASN A 4 -24.63 19.78 1.37
N LEU A 5 -25.60 19.10 2.00
CA LEU A 5 -25.40 18.43 3.29
C LEU A 5 -24.55 17.15 3.19
N LEU A 6 -24.66 16.40 2.07
CA LEU A 6 -23.88 15.15 1.89
C LEU A 6 -22.40 15.38 1.58
N ARG A 7 -21.98 16.55 1.09
CA ARG A 7 -20.59 16.78 0.67
C ARG A 7 -19.61 17.04 1.83
N GLY A 8 -20.11 17.41 3.01
CA GLY A 8 -19.27 17.57 4.20
C GLY A 8 -18.95 16.23 4.89
N PHE A 9 -19.85 15.24 4.80
CA PHE A 9 -19.72 13.98 5.54
C PHE A 9 -18.72 12.99 4.92
N THR A 10 -18.58 12.93 3.59
CA THR A 10 -17.72 11.93 2.95
C THR A 10 -16.22 12.16 3.21
N VAL A 11 -15.80 13.42 3.36
CA VAL A 11 -14.39 13.76 3.64
C VAL A 11 -14.01 13.41 5.08
N LEU A 12 -14.94 13.53 6.02
CA LEU A 12 -14.77 13.09 7.41
C LEU A 12 -14.96 11.56 7.62
N LEU A 13 -15.34 10.82 6.57
CA LEU A 13 -15.49 9.35 6.67
C LEU A 13 -14.21 8.59 6.28
N LEU A 14 -13.30 9.23 5.52
CA LEU A 14 -11.94 8.72 5.27
C LEU A 14 -10.93 9.21 6.31
N GLY A 15 -11.26 10.23 7.10
CA GLY A 15 -10.42 10.76 8.18
C GLY A 15 -11.22 11.05 9.44
N PHE A 16 -10.83 10.42 10.55
CA PHE A 16 -11.38 10.54 11.91
C PHE A 16 -12.71 9.83 12.20
N MET A 17 -12.63 8.66 12.86
CA MET A 17 -13.68 8.20 13.79
C MET A 17 -13.09 7.88 15.17
N PHE A 18 -13.86 8.17 16.21
CA PHE A 18 -13.52 8.15 17.64
C PHE A 18 -14.55 7.34 18.45
N SER A 19 -14.24 6.71 19.59
CA SER A 19 -12.92 6.46 20.21
C SER A 19 -12.75 4.98 20.61
N CYS A 20 -12.52 4.46 21.83
CA CYS A 20 -12.46 4.96 23.22
C CYS A 20 -11.24 4.35 23.96
N ASP A 21 -10.99 4.84 25.17
CA ASP A 21 -10.00 4.38 26.16
C ASP A 21 -10.35 3.01 26.82
N ASN A 22 -9.36 2.11 27.00
CA ASN A 22 -8.82 1.73 28.33
C ASN A 22 -7.55 0.85 28.23
N THR A 23 -6.78 0.83 29.33
CA THR A 23 -5.63 -0.03 29.73
C THR A 23 -5.63 -1.49 29.22
N THR A 24 -4.48 -2.18 29.07
CA THR A 24 -3.27 -2.21 29.94
C THR A 24 -2.00 -2.55 29.13
N ALA A 25 -0.81 -2.28 29.70
CA ALA A 25 0.50 -2.54 29.06
C ALA A 25 1.13 -3.88 29.48
N ASP A 26 2.03 -4.40 28.63
CA ASP A 26 3.28 -5.08 29.03
C ASP A 26 4.29 -5.06 27.83
N PRO A 27 5.57 -5.45 27.94
CA PRO A 27 6.63 -4.64 27.34
C PRO A 27 7.62 -5.40 26.43
N ILE A 28 8.47 -4.63 25.74
CA ILE A 28 9.93 -4.80 25.82
C ILE A 28 10.57 -3.43 25.56
N ASN A 29 11.46 -3.02 26.45
CA ASN A 29 12.08 -1.71 26.42
C ASN A 29 13.43 -1.77 25.68
N ASN A 30 13.70 -0.81 24.79
CA ASN A 30 15.09 -0.44 24.49
C ASN A 30 15.19 1.08 24.28
N THR A 31 15.96 1.74 25.14
CA THR A 31 15.84 3.17 25.46
C THR A 31 16.60 4.10 24.50
N LEU A 32 16.33 4.02 23.19
CA LEU A 32 16.96 4.89 22.18
C LEU A 32 16.00 5.83 21.43
N ASN A 33 14.69 5.81 21.76
CA ASN A 33 13.72 6.82 21.32
C ASN A 33 12.72 7.10 22.44
N ASN A 34 13.05 8.03 23.35
CA ASN A 34 12.13 8.51 24.38
C ASN A 34 11.75 9.98 24.12
N PRO A 35 10.50 10.29 23.70
CA PRO A 35 10.02 11.67 23.58
C PRO A 35 9.78 12.35 24.93
N ASN A 36 9.58 11.57 26.00
CA ASN A 36 9.21 12.03 27.35
C ASN A 36 10.34 11.74 28.35
N GLY A 37 11.57 12.12 28.01
CA GLY A 37 12.63 12.27 29.01
C GLY A 37 12.39 13.55 29.82
N PRO A 38 12.39 13.51 31.17
CA PRO A 38 12.28 14.72 31.99
C PRO A 38 13.60 15.51 31.96
N GLY A 39 13.95 16.08 30.81
CA GLY A 39 15.29 16.61 30.58
C GLY A 39 15.63 17.11 29.17
N SER A 40 14.75 17.84 28.48
CA SER A 40 15.16 19.00 27.66
C SER A 40 13.96 19.85 27.22
N SER A 41 13.93 21.11 27.63
CA SER A 41 13.01 22.12 27.09
C SER A 41 13.50 22.57 25.71
N GLY A 42 12.93 22.00 24.66
CA GLY A 42 13.38 22.20 23.28
C GLY A 42 14.42 21.17 22.86
N GLY A 43 14.21 20.57 21.69
CA GLY A 43 15.07 19.54 21.12
C GLY A 43 14.56 19.11 19.75
N SER A 44 15.37 19.30 18.71
CA SER A 44 15.08 18.79 17.37
C SER A 44 15.14 17.26 17.35
N THR A 45 14.26 16.61 16.58
CA THR A 45 14.48 15.22 16.13
C THR A 45 15.91 15.06 15.59
N PRO A 46 16.64 13.98 15.91
CA PRO A 46 18.02 13.80 15.48
C PRO A 46 18.18 13.91 13.96
N THR A 47 18.99 14.86 13.50
CA THR A 47 19.20 15.11 12.07
C THR A 47 20.01 13.98 11.43
N ILE A 48 19.32 13.02 10.81
CA ILE A 48 19.98 11.94 10.04
C ILE A 48 20.59 12.54 8.77
N THR A 49 21.91 12.60 8.67
CA THR A 49 22.62 13.13 7.49
C THR A 49 23.01 12.07 6.45
N GLY A 50 22.96 10.79 6.83
CA GLY A 50 23.34 9.65 5.98
C GLY A 50 22.17 8.81 5.44
N PRO A 51 22.47 7.59 4.94
CA PRO A 51 21.48 6.58 4.58
C PRO A 51 20.47 6.32 5.70
N ARG A 52 19.23 6.03 5.31
CA ARG A 52 18.10 5.86 6.23
C ARG A 52 17.04 4.94 5.67
N ILE A 53 16.19 4.42 6.54
CA ILE A 53 15.03 3.61 6.20
C ILE A 53 13.79 4.13 6.93
N LEU A 54 12.66 4.20 6.23
CA LEU A 54 11.37 4.52 6.83
C LEU A 54 11.03 3.43 7.85
N HIS A 55 10.80 3.82 9.09
CA HIS A 55 10.53 2.92 10.20
C HIS A 55 9.05 2.94 10.61
N LYS A 56 8.40 4.12 10.72
CA LYS A 56 6.96 4.21 11.02
C LYS A 56 6.29 5.37 10.28
N VAL A 57 5.00 5.19 9.98
CA VAL A 57 4.08 6.30 9.69
C VAL A 57 3.05 6.34 10.82
N VAL A 58 3.12 7.42 11.61
CA VAL A 58 2.21 7.70 12.73
C VAL A 58 1.22 8.76 12.27
N ALA A 59 -0.08 8.61 12.55
CA ALA A 59 -1.07 9.66 12.34
C ALA A 59 -2.01 9.72 13.54
N ASN A 60 -2.34 10.93 14.02
CA ASN A 60 -3.11 11.14 15.26
C ASN A 60 -2.49 10.44 16.49
N ASN A 61 -1.16 10.45 16.59
CA ASN A 61 -0.36 9.72 17.59
C ASN A 61 -0.53 8.17 17.55
N VAL A 62 -1.25 7.61 16.57
CA VAL A 62 -1.38 6.16 16.36
C VAL A 62 -0.47 5.71 15.23
N THR A 63 0.32 4.65 15.45
CA THR A 63 1.06 3.97 14.38
C THR A 63 0.07 3.39 13.37
N ASN A 64 0.05 3.91 12.14
CA ASN A 64 -0.77 3.39 11.06
C ASN A 64 0.04 2.46 10.15
N GLN A 65 1.36 2.66 10.07
CA GLN A 65 2.30 1.77 9.39
C GLN A 65 3.58 1.62 10.22
N GLU A 66 4.11 0.41 10.32
CA GLU A 66 5.43 0.14 10.90
C GLU A 66 6.23 -0.85 10.07
N TYR A 67 7.51 -0.54 9.86
CA TYR A 67 8.48 -1.30 9.10
C TYR A 67 9.60 -1.73 10.05
N VAL A 68 9.63 -3.04 10.33
CA VAL A 68 10.67 -3.67 11.16
C VAL A 68 11.76 -4.17 10.22
N THR A 69 13.00 -3.75 10.45
CA THR A 69 14.13 -4.04 9.55
C THR A 69 15.40 -4.31 10.36
N THR A 70 16.23 -5.25 9.90
CA THR A 70 17.60 -5.44 10.38
C THR A 70 18.55 -4.96 9.29
N GLY A 71 19.25 -3.85 9.55
CA GLY A 71 19.88 -3.06 8.50
C GLY A 71 18.88 -2.69 7.40
N ASN A 72 19.25 -2.96 6.15
CA ASN A 72 18.43 -2.74 4.96
C ASN A 72 17.45 -3.89 4.61
N VAL A 73 17.39 -4.96 5.41
CA VAL A 73 16.47 -6.08 5.19
C VAL A 73 15.15 -5.82 5.92
N LEU A 74 14.04 -5.74 5.18
CA LEU A 74 12.69 -5.63 5.74
C LEU A 74 12.27 -7.01 6.28
N GLU A 75 11.95 -7.09 7.57
CA GLU A 75 11.56 -8.35 8.24
C GLU A 75 10.04 -8.50 8.28
N LYS A 76 9.32 -7.40 8.59
CA LYS A 76 7.87 -7.29 8.42
C LYS A 76 7.43 -5.83 8.26
N ALA A 77 6.32 -5.64 7.56
CA ALA A 77 5.53 -4.41 7.59
C ALA A 77 4.17 -4.68 8.26
N ILE A 78 3.73 -3.77 9.12
CA ILE A 78 2.48 -3.82 9.88
C ILE A 78 1.62 -2.65 9.41
N PHE A 79 0.43 -2.92 8.88
CA PHE A 79 -0.51 -1.90 8.43
C PHE A 79 -1.77 -1.92 9.31
N LYS A 80 -2.14 -0.81 9.94
CA LYS A 80 -3.38 -0.71 10.70
C LYS A 80 -4.59 -0.79 9.75
N GLU A 81 -5.57 -1.60 10.10
CA GLU A 81 -6.80 -1.76 9.34
C GLU A 81 -7.95 -0.89 9.89
N ALA A 82 -8.96 -0.66 9.07
CA ALA A 82 -10.19 0.05 9.45
C ALA A 82 -11.25 -0.87 10.11
N SER A 83 -11.02 -2.19 10.13
CA SER A 83 -11.92 -3.22 10.67
C SER A 83 -12.15 -3.14 12.18
N GLY A 84 -11.24 -2.52 12.93
CA GLY A 84 -11.42 -2.30 14.37
C GLY A 84 -10.16 -1.76 15.06
N PRO A 85 -10.26 -1.39 16.35
CA PRO A 85 -9.08 -1.18 17.18
C PRO A 85 -8.23 -2.45 17.20
N ASN A 86 -6.90 -2.28 17.17
CA ASN A 86 -5.91 -3.36 17.19
C ASN A 86 -6.02 -4.42 16.08
N SER A 87 -6.69 -4.12 14.96
CA SER A 87 -6.64 -4.95 13.72
C SER A 87 -5.51 -4.45 12.81
N PHE A 88 -4.67 -5.36 12.37
CA PHE A 88 -3.53 -5.07 11.51
C PHE A 88 -3.37 -6.12 10.40
N LEU A 89 -3.04 -5.69 9.19
CA LEU A 89 -2.60 -6.56 8.11
C LEU A 89 -1.07 -6.58 8.10
N VAL A 90 -0.47 -7.73 8.40
CA VAL A 90 0.98 -7.88 8.58
C VAL A 90 1.59 -8.62 7.39
N GLY A 91 2.45 -7.92 6.65
CA GLY A 91 3.19 -8.45 5.50
C GLY A 91 4.60 -8.87 5.88
N THR A 92 4.89 -10.16 5.73
CA THR A 92 6.20 -10.78 6.00
C THR A 92 6.86 -11.22 4.69
N PRO A 93 7.92 -10.55 4.22
CA PRO A 93 8.71 -11.02 3.08
C PRO A 93 9.59 -12.23 3.44
N THR A 94 9.92 -13.05 2.45
CA THR A 94 10.99 -14.06 2.51
C THR A 94 12.01 -13.77 1.41
N TYR A 95 13.29 -13.90 1.74
CA TYR A 95 14.39 -13.60 0.83
C TYR A 95 15.09 -14.87 0.33
N THR A 96 15.45 -14.89 -0.95
CA THR A 96 16.38 -15.87 -1.55
C THR A 96 17.42 -15.09 -2.35
N SER A 97 18.71 -15.37 -2.11
CA SER A 97 19.83 -14.71 -2.81
C SER A 97 19.73 -13.17 -2.87
N GLY A 98 19.31 -12.55 -1.76
CA GLY A 98 19.16 -11.10 -1.63
C GLY A 98 17.89 -10.49 -2.25
N LYS A 99 17.03 -11.27 -2.91
CA LYS A 99 15.74 -10.81 -3.48
C LYS A 99 14.56 -11.33 -2.69
N ILE A 100 13.47 -10.57 -2.62
CA ILE A 100 12.20 -11.03 -2.02
C ILE A 100 11.53 -12.01 -2.98
N THR A 101 11.50 -13.29 -2.62
CA THR A 101 10.90 -14.37 -3.42
C THR A 101 9.51 -14.76 -2.94
N ARG A 102 9.08 -14.28 -1.77
CA ARG A 102 7.73 -14.48 -1.24
C ARG A 102 7.32 -13.29 -0.37
N VAL A 103 6.03 -12.96 -0.33
CA VAL A 103 5.44 -12.07 0.67
C VAL A 103 4.12 -12.67 1.15
N LYS A 104 4.03 -13.01 2.43
CA LYS A 104 2.77 -13.43 3.04
C LYS A 104 2.15 -12.26 3.81
N PHE A 105 0.90 -11.93 3.50
CA PHE A 105 0.07 -11.05 4.33
C PHE A 105 -0.94 -11.89 5.12
N GLY A 106 -1.14 -11.55 6.40
CA GLY A 106 -2.21 -12.10 7.22
C GLY A 106 -2.65 -11.10 8.28
N GLN A 107 -3.88 -11.21 8.77
CA GLN A 107 -4.37 -10.33 9.82
C GLN A 107 -3.81 -10.72 11.20
N GLU A 108 -3.56 -9.73 12.05
CA GLU A 108 -3.34 -9.83 13.49
C GLU A 108 -4.40 -8.97 14.19
N VAL A 109 -5.06 -9.51 15.21
CA VAL A 109 -6.08 -8.79 16.01
C VAL A 109 -5.71 -8.92 17.49
N ASN A 110 -5.63 -7.79 18.20
CA ASN A 110 -5.19 -7.73 19.60
C ASN A 110 -3.82 -8.41 19.85
N GLY A 111 -2.90 -8.34 18.88
CA GLY A 111 -1.56 -8.91 18.97
C GLY A 111 -1.45 -10.42 18.73
N ALA A 112 -2.55 -11.09 18.32
CA ALA A 112 -2.57 -12.50 17.95
C ALA A 112 -2.96 -12.68 16.46
N PRO A 113 -2.41 -13.69 15.74
CA PRO A 113 -2.81 -13.97 14.36
C PRO A 113 -4.30 -14.29 14.22
N ALA A 114 -4.98 -13.57 13.33
CA ALA A 114 -6.38 -13.76 12.99
C ALA A 114 -6.51 -14.58 11.70
N ASN A 115 -7.09 -15.78 11.81
CA ASN A 115 -7.38 -16.66 10.66
C ASN A 115 -8.69 -16.21 9.98
N THR A 116 -8.63 -15.06 9.33
CA THR A 116 -9.75 -14.37 8.67
C THR A 116 -9.49 -14.22 7.17
N LEU A 117 -8.37 -13.59 6.80
CA LEU A 117 -7.95 -13.34 5.43
C LEU A 117 -6.41 -13.39 5.35
N THR A 118 -5.87 -14.19 4.43
CA THR A 118 -4.43 -14.21 4.16
C THR A 118 -4.13 -14.29 2.66
N TYR A 119 -3.05 -13.64 2.25
CA TYR A 119 -2.52 -13.65 0.88
C TYR A 119 -1.08 -14.19 0.89
N ASP A 120 -0.75 -15.13 0.02
CA ASP A 120 0.57 -15.77 -0.02
C ASP A 120 1.21 -15.65 -1.40
N PHE A 121 1.88 -14.51 -1.64
CA PHE A 121 2.50 -14.17 -2.92
C PHE A 121 3.87 -14.86 -3.06
N ASN A 122 4.07 -15.63 -4.13
CA ASN A 122 5.35 -16.25 -4.49
C ASN A 122 5.84 -15.63 -5.83
N ILE A 123 7.05 -15.07 -5.82
CA ILE A 123 7.54 -14.09 -6.79
C ILE A 123 8.71 -14.68 -7.61
N THR A 124 8.57 -14.66 -8.93
CA THR A 124 9.58 -15.13 -9.89
C THR A 124 10.13 -13.97 -10.71
N TYR A 125 11.45 -13.93 -10.86
CA TYR A 125 12.18 -12.88 -11.57
C TYR A 125 12.62 -13.33 -12.98
N ASP A 126 12.76 -12.38 -13.90
CA ASP A 126 13.48 -12.60 -15.16
C ASP A 126 15.02 -12.55 -14.96
N SER A 127 15.77 -12.85 -16.03
CA SER A 127 17.23 -12.76 -16.06
C SER A 127 17.76 -11.32 -15.90
N GLY A 128 16.95 -10.30 -16.20
CA GLY A 128 17.24 -8.89 -15.92
C GLY A 128 16.96 -8.48 -14.46
N GLY A 129 16.40 -9.38 -13.65
CA GLY A 129 16.05 -9.14 -12.26
C GLY A 129 14.76 -8.35 -12.02
N LYS A 130 13.90 -8.18 -13.02
CA LYS A 130 12.54 -7.64 -12.86
C LYS A 130 11.57 -8.75 -12.44
N ILE A 131 10.46 -8.42 -11.78
CA ILE A 131 9.41 -9.41 -11.47
C ILE A 131 8.74 -9.79 -12.80
N ASN A 132 8.73 -11.07 -13.15
CA ASN A 132 8.18 -11.60 -14.40
C ASN A 132 6.81 -12.25 -14.17
N TYR A 133 6.71 -13.03 -13.09
CA TYR A 133 5.53 -13.81 -12.75
C TYR A 133 5.37 -13.91 -11.24
N THR A 134 4.13 -13.85 -10.76
CA THR A 134 3.79 -14.05 -9.34
C THR A 134 2.56 -14.94 -9.25
N THR A 135 2.53 -15.85 -8.27
CA THR A 135 1.29 -16.53 -7.86
C THR A 135 0.87 -16.03 -6.49
N CYS A 136 -0.43 -15.95 -6.20
CA CYS A 136 -0.95 -15.67 -4.87
C CYS A 136 -2.05 -16.66 -4.50
N ALA A 137 -1.85 -17.40 -3.41
CA ALA A 137 -2.93 -18.16 -2.79
C ALA A 137 -3.67 -17.27 -1.79
N THR A 138 -5.00 -17.15 -1.95
CA THR A 138 -5.86 -16.42 -1.01
C THR A 138 -6.64 -17.41 -0.15
N MET A 139 -6.66 -17.19 1.17
CA MET A 139 -7.44 -17.98 2.12
C MET A 139 -8.46 -17.11 2.83
N LEU A 140 -9.68 -17.62 3.01
CA LEU A 140 -10.68 -17.10 3.96
C LEU A 140 -10.70 -18.04 5.17
N GLY A 141 -10.03 -17.62 6.24
CA GLY A 141 -9.65 -18.49 7.35
C GLY A 141 -8.91 -19.74 6.88
N THR A 142 -9.48 -20.92 7.13
CA THR A 142 -8.92 -22.21 6.69
C THR A 142 -9.41 -22.65 5.31
N MET A 143 -10.30 -21.90 4.65
CA MET A 143 -10.83 -22.26 3.32
C MET A 143 -10.01 -21.59 2.20
N PRO A 144 -9.51 -22.35 1.21
CA PRO A 144 -8.99 -21.80 -0.02
C PRO A 144 -10.05 -20.95 -0.74
N ASN A 145 -9.65 -19.79 -1.22
CA ASN A 145 -10.48 -18.89 -2.01
C ASN A 145 -9.96 -18.88 -3.47
N PHE A 146 -9.64 -17.72 -4.05
CA PHE A 146 -9.00 -17.66 -5.37
C PHE A 146 -7.48 -17.85 -5.29
N ASN A 147 -6.95 -18.60 -6.26
CA ASN A 147 -5.54 -18.58 -6.61
C ASN A 147 -5.34 -17.60 -7.77
N SER A 148 -4.60 -16.51 -7.56
CA SER A 148 -4.27 -15.53 -8.59
C SER A 148 -2.92 -15.81 -9.24
N GLU A 149 -2.83 -15.59 -10.55
CA GLU A 149 -1.59 -15.59 -11.32
C GLU A 149 -1.39 -14.23 -11.97
N TYR A 150 -0.22 -13.61 -11.78
CA TYR A 150 0.11 -12.27 -12.28
C TYR A 150 1.28 -12.35 -13.27
N THR A 151 1.11 -11.81 -14.46
CA THR A 151 2.22 -11.51 -15.39
C THR A 151 2.45 -10.01 -15.48
N TYR A 152 3.71 -9.59 -15.68
CA TYR A 152 4.13 -8.20 -15.60
C TYR A 152 4.71 -7.75 -16.95
N THR A 153 4.38 -6.53 -17.37
CA THR A 153 4.91 -5.90 -18.59
C THR A 153 5.59 -4.59 -18.23
N TYR A 154 6.72 -4.34 -18.87
CA TYR A 154 7.55 -3.15 -18.68
C TYR A 154 7.82 -2.48 -20.02
N ASP A 155 8.06 -1.16 -20.01
CA ASP A 155 8.59 -0.46 -21.18
C ASP A 155 10.11 -0.69 -21.37
N GLY A 156 10.66 -0.14 -22.46
CA GLY A 156 12.09 -0.22 -22.78
C GLY A 156 13.01 0.48 -21.76
N SER A 157 12.48 1.37 -20.91
CA SER A 157 13.20 1.97 -19.78
C SER A 157 13.06 1.18 -18.48
N GLY A 158 12.29 0.08 -18.49
CA GLY A 158 12.10 -0.81 -17.34
C GLY A 158 11.01 -0.37 -16.37
N LYS A 159 10.19 0.63 -16.70
CA LYS A 159 9.04 1.05 -15.87
C LYS A 159 7.86 0.11 -16.12
N MET A 160 7.09 -0.19 -15.07
CA MET A 160 5.94 -1.10 -15.17
C MET A 160 4.78 -0.43 -15.93
N THR A 161 4.28 -1.09 -16.97
CA THR A 161 3.20 -0.58 -17.84
C THR A 161 1.92 -1.41 -17.75
N LYS A 162 2.02 -2.70 -17.44
CA LYS A 162 0.85 -3.56 -17.18
C LYS A 162 1.14 -4.65 -16.16
N ILE A 163 0.13 -5.01 -15.37
CA ILE A 163 0.00 -6.33 -14.73
C ILE A 163 -1.26 -6.98 -15.28
N VAL A 164 -1.23 -8.28 -15.56
CA VAL A 164 -2.43 -9.08 -15.85
C VAL A 164 -2.59 -10.13 -14.76
N GLU A 165 -3.63 -9.98 -13.94
CA GLU A 165 -4.10 -11.02 -13.02
C GLU A 165 -5.08 -11.96 -13.73
N LYS A 166 -4.96 -13.26 -13.48
CA LYS A 166 -6.01 -14.26 -13.75
C LYS A 166 -6.31 -15.06 -12.48
N LYS A 167 -7.59 -15.22 -12.14
CA LYS A 167 -8.06 -15.90 -10.92
C LYS A 167 -8.61 -17.28 -11.22
N LYS A 168 -8.06 -18.30 -10.55
CA LYS A 168 -8.57 -19.67 -10.54
C LYS A 168 -9.45 -19.92 -9.33
N SER A 169 -10.61 -20.53 -9.56
CA SER A 169 -11.37 -21.24 -8.53
C SER A 169 -11.04 -22.72 -8.65
N GLY A 170 -10.39 -23.29 -7.63
CA GLY A 170 -9.71 -24.59 -7.77
C GLY A 170 -8.66 -24.55 -8.88
N SER A 171 -8.84 -25.36 -9.92
CA SER A 171 -7.98 -25.40 -11.12
C SER A 171 -8.44 -24.49 -12.27
N THR A 172 -9.69 -24.03 -12.26
CA THR A 172 -10.37 -23.41 -13.42
C THR A 172 -10.30 -21.89 -13.36
N TYR A 173 -9.87 -21.24 -14.44
CA TYR A 173 -9.90 -19.78 -14.54
C TYR A 173 -11.35 -19.26 -14.57
N THR A 174 -11.61 -18.17 -13.85
CA THR A 174 -12.95 -17.58 -13.68
C THR A 174 -12.98 -16.08 -13.92
N HIS A 175 -11.93 -15.35 -13.54
CA HIS A 175 -11.86 -13.89 -13.64
C HIS A 175 -10.48 -13.42 -14.10
N PHE A 176 -10.41 -12.21 -14.63
CA PHE A 176 -9.17 -11.48 -14.86
C PHE A 176 -9.21 -10.09 -14.23
N THR A 177 -8.04 -9.49 -14.00
CA THR A 177 -7.92 -8.05 -13.73
C THR A 177 -6.66 -7.52 -14.41
N ASN A 178 -6.83 -6.66 -15.42
CA ASN A 178 -5.71 -5.87 -15.94
C ASN A 178 -5.47 -4.70 -14.99
N TYR A 179 -4.21 -4.39 -14.70
CA TYR A 179 -3.78 -3.14 -14.10
C TYR A 179 -2.93 -2.43 -15.16
N ASN A 180 -3.46 -1.38 -15.80
CA ASN A 180 -2.77 -0.64 -16.85
C ASN A 180 -2.20 0.66 -16.26
N PHE A 181 -0.90 0.92 -16.45
CA PHE A 181 -0.19 2.02 -15.79
C PHE A 181 0.26 3.08 -16.79
N THR A 182 0.08 4.35 -16.43
CA THR A 182 0.70 5.49 -17.13
C THR A 182 1.77 6.09 -16.23
N ASN A 183 2.99 6.23 -16.75
CA ASN A 183 4.13 6.80 -16.05
C ASN A 183 4.51 8.16 -16.66
N THR A 184 4.99 9.08 -15.81
CA THR A 184 5.64 10.34 -16.23
C THR A 184 6.88 10.54 -15.36
N GLY A 185 8.05 10.61 -15.99
CA GLY A 185 9.31 10.44 -15.25
C GLY A 185 9.35 9.08 -14.56
N ASP A 186 9.73 9.03 -13.29
CA ASP A 186 9.72 7.82 -12.45
C ASP A 186 8.51 7.75 -11.51
N ASN A 187 7.41 8.45 -11.87
CA ASN A 187 6.16 8.46 -11.12
C ASN A 187 5.03 7.80 -11.92
N ILE A 188 4.26 6.92 -11.26
CA ILE A 188 3.00 6.39 -11.78
C ILE A 188 1.96 7.51 -11.65
N ILE A 189 1.50 8.09 -12.76
CA ILE A 189 0.49 9.17 -12.76
C ILE A 189 -0.95 8.68 -12.93
N LYS A 190 -1.13 7.44 -13.41
CA LYS A 190 -2.45 6.81 -13.54
C LYS A 190 -2.32 5.30 -13.42
N MET A 191 -3.31 4.66 -12.82
CA MET A 191 -3.52 3.22 -12.90
C MET A 191 -5.00 2.94 -13.17
N VAL A 192 -5.30 2.06 -14.13
CA VAL A 192 -6.65 1.65 -14.50
C VAL A 192 -6.79 0.15 -14.28
N THR A 193 -7.67 -0.25 -13.36
CA THR A 193 -8.06 -1.67 -13.22
C THR A 193 -9.22 -1.98 -14.16
N GLU A 194 -9.08 -3.00 -15.01
CA GLU A 194 -10.15 -3.54 -15.84
C GLU A 194 -10.42 -4.97 -15.38
N ALA A 195 -11.57 -5.22 -14.73
CA ALA A 195 -11.92 -6.52 -14.17
C ALA A 195 -13.11 -7.15 -14.91
N GLY A 196 -13.05 -8.46 -15.15
CA GLY A 196 -14.11 -9.19 -15.85
C GLY A 196 -13.96 -10.71 -15.69
N ILE A 197 -14.83 -11.47 -16.35
CA ILE A 197 -14.81 -12.94 -16.32
C ILE A 197 -13.92 -13.53 -17.42
N THR A 198 -13.49 -14.78 -17.24
CA THR A 198 -12.79 -15.56 -18.26
C THR A 198 -13.54 -16.86 -18.56
N ASN A 199 -13.33 -17.41 -19.76
CA ASN A 199 -13.61 -18.84 -19.97
C ASN A 199 -12.67 -19.72 -19.12
N ALA A 200 -12.94 -21.03 -19.07
CA ALA A 200 -12.17 -21.98 -18.27
C ALA A 200 -10.67 -22.05 -18.61
N ALA A 201 -10.27 -21.64 -19.82
CA ALA A 201 -8.88 -21.57 -20.28
C ALA A 201 -8.19 -20.22 -19.94
N GLY A 202 -8.88 -19.31 -19.26
CA GLY A 202 -8.33 -18.01 -18.87
C GLY A 202 -8.25 -17.01 -20.01
N VAL A 203 -9.07 -17.16 -21.05
CA VAL A 203 -9.28 -16.12 -22.07
C VAL A 203 -10.38 -15.18 -21.56
N PRO A 204 -10.17 -13.84 -21.53
CA PRO A 204 -11.21 -12.87 -21.20
C PRO A 204 -12.45 -13.03 -22.05
N ASP A 205 -13.63 -13.03 -21.43
CA ASP A 205 -14.90 -12.93 -22.15
C ASP A 205 -15.25 -11.47 -22.37
N LEU A 206 -15.11 -11.00 -23.61
CA LEU A 206 -15.39 -9.62 -24.01
C LEU A 206 -16.88 -9.37 -24.34
N SER A 207 -17.74 -10.38 -24.22
CA SER A 207 -19.20 -10.20 -24.28
C SER A 207 -19.79 -9.78 -22.91
N ALA A 208 -19.07 -10.03 -21.83
CA ALA A 208 -19.43 -9.62 -20.47
C ALA A 208 -19.04 -8.17 -20.17
N THR A 209 -19.76 -7.52 -19.25
CA THR A 209 -19.43 -6.16 -18.80
C THR A 209 -18.11 -6.15 -18.03
N VAL A 210 -17.12 -5.42 -18.55
CA VAL A 210 -15.86 -5.15 -17.85
C VAL A 210 -16.06 -3.99 -16.87
N LEU A 211 -15.71 -4.21 -15.61
CA LEU A 211 -15.75 -3.20 -14.55
C LEU A 211 -14.43 -2.44 -14.49
N THR A 212 -14.48 -1.14 -14.77
CA THR A 212 -13.29 -0.28 -14.78
C THR A 212 -13.27 0.63 -13.56
N THR A 213 -12.18 0.59 -12.78
CA THR A 213 -11.85 1.60 -11.75
C THR A 213 -10.60 2.33 -12.20
N THR A 214 -10.62 3.66 -12.12
CA THR A 214 -9.47 4.51 -12.46
C THR A 214 -8.91 5.18 -11.20
N TYR A 215 -7.60 5.16 -11.05
CA TYR A 215 -6.83 5.81 -10.00
C TYR A 215 -5.95 6.85 -10.68
N ASP A 216 -6.40 8.11 -10.70
CA ASP A 216 -5.68 9.24 -11.28
C ASP A 216 -4.84 9.91 -10.19
N TYR A 217 -3.52 9.83 -10.30
CA TYR A 217 -2.56 10.37 -9.33
C TYR A 217 -2.17 11.80 -9.75
N THR A 218 -3.12 12.70 -9.56
CA THR A 218 -3.22 14.00 -10.23
C THR A 218 -2.11 15.02 -9.93
N ALA A 219 -1.39 14.91 -8.82
CA ALA A 219 -0.25 15.77 -8.55
C ALA A 219 0.84 15.06 -7.72
N TYR A 220 2.10 15.24 -8.13
CA TYR A 220 3.29 14.93 -7.35
C TYR A 220 4.03 16.22 -6.95
N ASP A 221 5.00 16.13 -6.05
CA ASP A 221 6.05 17.15 -5.90
C ASP A 221 7.40 16.68 -6.46
N ASN A 222 8.49 17.35 -6.08
CA ASN A 222 9.86 17.06 -6.51
C ASN A 222 10.76 16.55 -5.37
N LYS A 223 10.18 15.98 -4.32
CA LYS A 223 10.87 15.50 -3.12
C LYS A 223 10.93 13.97 -3.08
N ILE A 224 11.71 13.39 -2.17
CA ILE A 224 11.97 11.94 -2.15
C ILE A 224 10.75 11.22 -1.55
N ASN A 225 10.19 10.25 -2.26
CA ASN A 225 9.13 9.41 -1.71
C ASN A 225 9.67 8.54 -0.56
N SER A 226 9.06 8.65 0.62
CA SER A 226 9.47 7.91 1.83
C SER A 226 9.64 6.39 1.62
N TYR A 227 8.76 5.79 0.80
CA TYR A 227 8.75 4.35 0.52
C TYR A 227 9.90 3.88 -0.39
N THR A 228 10.60 4.78 -1.07
CA THR A 228 11.80 4.42 -1.88
C THR A 228 12.97 3.91 -1.04
N THR A 229 12.95 4.15 0.27
CA THR A 229 13.91 3.60 1.24
C THR A 229 13.68 2.12 1.57
N LEU A 230 12.58 1.54 1.09
CA LEU A 230 12.15 0.17 1.38
C LEU A 230 12.14 -0.71 0.11
N PRO A 231 12.14 -2.06 0.24
CA PRO A 231 12.21 -2.95 -0.91
C PRO A 231 11.00 -2.83 -1.86
N ARG A 232 11.20 -2.28 -3.06
CA ARG A 232 10.12 -2.05 -4.07
C ARG A 232 9.28 -3.31 -4.35
N ALA A 233 9.87 -4.50 -4.36
CA ALA A 233 9.16 -5.76 -4.59
C ALA A 233 8.06 -6.03 -3.56
N PHE A 234 8.28 -5.66 -2.28
CA PHE A 234 7.25 -5.74 -1.24
C PHE A 234 6.05 -4.83 -1.56
N PHE A 235 6.33 -3.61 -2.00
CA PHE A 235 5.30 -2.62 -2.33
C PHE A 235 4.52 -2.95 -3.61
N VAL A 236 5.09 -3.73 -4.55
CA VAL A 236 4.31 -4.31 -5.66
C VAL A 236 3.26 -5.29 -5.12
N MET A 237 3.63 -6.18 -4.18
CA MET A 237 2.67 -7.14 -3.59
C MET A 237 1.61 -6.43 -2.74
N TRP A 238 2.02 -5.45 -1.93
CA TRP A 238 1.11 -4.63 -1.12
C TRP A 238 0.08 -3.88 -2.00
N SER A 239 0.51 -3.37 -3.15
CA SER A 239 -0.36 -2.69 -4.11
C SER A 239 -1.28 -3.64 -4.89
N LEU A 240 -0.97 -4.94 -4.96
CA LEU A 240 -1.91 -5.94 -5.50
C LEU A 240 -3.05 -6.24 -4.52
N VAL A 241 -2.80 -6.20 -3.20
CA VAL A 241 -3.85 -6.28 -2.18
C VAL A 241 -4.70 -5.00 -2.15
N HIS A 242 -4.05 -3.83 -2.22
CA HIS A 242 -4.71 -2.52 -2.16
C HIS A 242 -4.22 -1.58 -3.27
N PRO A 243 -4.90 -1.53 -4.43
CA PRO A 243 -4.41 -0.83 -5.63
C PRO A 243 -4.23 0.70 -5.52
N ILE A 244 -4.80 1.32 -4.48
CA ILE A 244 -4.52 2.72 -4.12
C ILE A 244 -3.03 2.97 -3.77
N ASN A 245 -2.28 1.92 -3.38
CA ASN A 245 -0.92 2.04 -2.87
C ASN A 245 0.19 2.02 -3.93
N PHE A 246 -0.12 1.82 -5.23
CA PHE A 246 0.89 1.84 -6.30
C PHE A 246 1.79 3.10 -6.34
N PRO A 247 1.35 4.32 -5.94
CA PRO A 247 2.21 5.50 -5.79
C PRO A 247 3.39 5.33 -4.81
N SER A 248 3.38 4.32 -3.92
CA SER A 248 4.55 3.95 -3.12
C SER A 248 5.76 3.50 -3.96
N LEU A 249 5.53 3.12 -5.23
CA LEU A 249 6.59 2.77 -6.19
C LEU A 249 7.15 3.98 -6.94
N SER A 250 6.48 5.14 -6.89
CA SER A 250 6.88 6.39 -7.55
C SER A 250 8.10 7.02 -6.87
N ALA A 251 8.95 7.73 -7.62
CA ALA A 251 10.12 8.42 -7.06
C ALA A 251 9.77 9.60 -6.15
N ASN A 252 8.67 10.31 -6.42
CA ASN A 252 8.24 11.49 -5.67
C ASN A 252 6.98 11.26 -4.83
N ASN A 253 6.71 12.17 -3.88
CA ASN A 253 5.53 12.09 -3.03
C ASN A 253 4.26 12.50 -3.80
N LEU A 254 3.23 11.66 -3.71
CA LEU A 254 1.89 11.94 -4.22
C LEU A 254 1.23 13.01 -3.36
N LYS A 255 0.77 14.11 -3.95
CA LYS A 255 0.05 15.20 -3.27
C LYS A 255 -1.46 15.20 -3.47
N SER A 256 -1.97 14.69 -4.58
CA SER A 256 -3.42 14.55 -4.77
C SER A 256 -3.77 13.43 -5.74
N PHE A 257 -4.94 12.83 -5.55
CA PHE A 257 -5.47 11.77 -6.38
C PHE A 257 -7.00 11.80 -6.48
N ASN A 258 -7.53 11.11 -7.48
CA ASN A 258 -8.95 10.82 -7.64
C ASN A 258 -9.14 9.32 -7.95
N ILE A 259 -10.04 8.65 -7.24
CA ILE A 259 -10.51 7.31 -7.57
C ILE A 259 -11.88 7.42 -8.23
N VAL A 260 -11.98 7.02 -9.49
CA VAL A 260 -13.24 6.95 -10.25
C VAL A 260 -13.68 5.49 -10.29
N PHE A 261 -14.72 5.17 -9.53
CA PHE A 261 -15.33 3.84 -9.49
C PHE A 261 -16.13 3.53 -10.78
N PRO A 262 -16.40 2.26 -11.10
CA PRO A 262 -17.28 1.89 -12.21
C PRO A 262 -18.68 2.48 -12.02
N SER A 263 -19.32 2.84 -13.14
CA SER A 263 -20.71 3.26 -13.16
C SER A 263 -21.61 2.11 -13.56
N PHE A 264 -22.73 1.94 -12.84
CA PHE A 264 -23.80 1.01 -13.22
C PHE A 264 -24.75 1.59 -14.29
N THR A 265 -24.58 2.87 -14.67
CA THR A 265 -25.40 3.56 -15.67
C THR A 265 -24.55 3.91 -16.90
N PRO A 266 -24.81 3.32 -18.08
CA PRO A 266 -24.08 3.63 -19.30
C PRO A 266 -24.04 5.13 -19.62
N GLY A 267 -22.87 5.64 -20.03
CA GLY A 267 -22.65 7.04 -20.37
C GLY A 267 -22.54 8.01 -19.18
N VAL A 268 -22.77 7.57 -17.94
CA VAL A 268 -22.64 8.39 -16.73
C VAL A 268 -21.29 8.07 -16.04
N PRO A 269 -20.44 9.06 -15.72
CA PRO A 269 -19.25 8.83 -14.90
C PRO A 269 -19.60 8.26 -13.52
N GLY A 270 -18.81 7.29 -13.04
CA GLY A 270 -19.02 6.70 -11.72
C GLY A 270 -18.61 7.63 -10.57
N ALA A 271 -18.77 7.14 -9.33
CA ALA A 271 -18.45 7.93 -8.15
C ALA A 271 -16.97 8.31 -8.10
N ILE A 272 -16.67 9.59 -7.84
CA ILE A 272 -15.31 10.11 -7.68
C ILE A 272 -15.04 10.30 -6.18
N VAL A 273 -13.99 9.66 -5.68
CA VAL A 273 -13.43 9.88 -4.34
C VAL A 273 -12.09 10.60 -4.49
N PRO A 274 -12.01 11.91 -4.20
CA PRO A 274 -10.75 12.64 -4.16
C PRO A 274 -9.98 12.33 -2.87
N GLY A 275 -8.68 12.58 -2.88
CA GLY A 275 -7.86 12.64 -1.67
C GLY A 275 -6.59 13.45 -1.89
N ASP A 276 -6.15 14.14 -0.84
CA ASP A 276 -5.00 15.05 -0.85
C ASP A 276 -4.03 14.70 0.27
N TYR A 277 -2.73 14.91 0.01
CA TYR A 277 -1.64 14.76 0.97
C TYR A 277 -0.79 16.03 0.97
N THR A 278 -0.44 16.50 2.16
CA THR A 278 0.50 17.59 2.35
C THR A 278 1.76 17.07 3.05
N TYR A 279 2.88 17.79 2.90
CA TYR A 279 4.18 17.35 3.40
C TYR A 279 5.01 18.53 3.91
N LEU A 280 5.77 18.28 4.97
CA LEU A 280 6.90 19.05 5.46
C LEU A 280 8.15 18.17 5.34
N TYR A 281 9.28 18.79 5.02
CA TYR A 281 10.50 18.10 4.58
C TYR A 281 11.69 18.43 5.48
N ASP A 282 12.62 17.49 5.62
CA ASP A 282 13.95 17.79 6.15
C ASP A 282 14.89 18.40 5.08
N SER A 283 16.10 18.79 5.49
CA SER A 283 17.14 19.32 4.61
C SER A 283 17.59 18.33 3.52
N MET A 284 17.31 17.03 3.69
CA MET A 284 17.65 15.97 2.75
C MET A 284 16.49 15.62 1.80
N ASN A 285 15.38 16.38 1.85
CA ASN A 285 14.17 16.22 1.03
C ASN A 285 13.34 14.94 1.32
N TYR A 286 13.49 14.36 2.50
CA TYR A 286 12.57 13.31 2.99
C TYR A 286 11.39 13.95 3.72
N PRO A 287 10.14 13.50 3.49
CA PRO A 287 8.99 14.00 4.24
C PRO A 287 9.13 13.57 5.69
N VAL A 288 8.99 14.48 6.64
CA VAL A 288 9.03 14.18 8.09
C VAL A 288 7.65 14.27 8.73
N SER A 289 6.74 15.02 8.11
CA SER A 289 5.41 15.35 8.63
C SER A 289 4.48 15.73 7.48
N ASP A 290 3.17 15.74 7.70
CA ASP A 290 2.24 16.57 6.91
C ASP A 290 2.25 18.03 7.41
N GLN A 291 1.56 18.94 6.73
CA GLN A 291 1.51 20.37 7.13
C GLN A 291 0.74 20.63 8.43
N THR A 292 -0.21 19.77 8.81
CA THR A 292 -0.95 19.87 10.08
C THR A 292 -0.19 19.28 11.27
N GLN A 293 0.92 18.56 11.02
CA GLN A 293 1.65 17.74 11.99
C GLN A 293 0.85 16.61 12.64
N THR A 294 -0.27 16.23 12.01
CA THR A 294 -1.10 15.09 12.37
C THR A 294 -0.43 13.78 12.00
N GLN A 295 0.16 13.72 10.80
CA GLN A 295 0.86 12.56 10.26
C GLN A 295 2.38 12.81 10.23
N LYS A 296 3.16 11.84 10.70
CA LYS A 296 4.61 11.92 10.90
C LYS A 296 5.30 10.68 10.32
N TYR A 297 6.39 10.93 9.61
CA TYR A 297 7.22 9.92 8.96
C TYR A 297 8.51 9.75 9.77
N ILE A 298 8.64 8.62 10.45
CA ILE A 298 9.74 8.35 11.37
C ILE A 298 10.74 7.42 10.67
N TYR A 299 11.99 7.87 10.59
CA TYR A 299 13.10 7.13 10.01
C TYR A 299 14.06 6.63 11.09
N LYS A 300 14.90 5.66 10.73
CA LYS A 300 16.14 5.36 11.43
C LYS A 300 17.31 5.40 10.43
N ALA A 301 18.52 5.63 10.93
CA ALA A 301 19.74 5.50 10.13
C ALA A 301 19.98 4.04 9.71
N LEU A 302 20.81 3.84 8.70
CA LEU A 302 21.33 2.56 8.23
C LEU A 302 22.85 2.50 8.39
#